data_AF-A0A1C9U8C0-F1
#
_entry.id   AF-A0A1C9U8C0-F1
#
_cell.length_a   1.000
_cell.length_b   1.000
_cell.length_c   1.000
_cell.angle_alpha   90.00
_cell.angle_beta   90.00
_cell.angle_gamma   90.00
#
_symmetry.space_group_name_H-M   'P 1'
#
loop_
_entity.id
_entity.type
_entity.pdbx_description
1 polymer ?
#
loop_
_entity_poly.entity_id
_entity_poly.type
_entity_poly.pdbx_seq_one_letter_code
_entity_poly.pdbx_strand_id
1 'polypeptide(L)'
;MSSVTFLFILVSVIAILFLALNFIFAPHNPYQEKYSIFECGFHSFLGQNRAQFGVKFFIFALVYLLLDLEILVIYPFGLSGYENGVYGLIIVLIFIGIITAGFVFELGKNALKIDSRQSYNYFHKSKRFINTFIENK
;
A
#
# COMPACT_ATOMS: atom_id res chain seq x y z
N MET A 1 -32.04 -7.11 21.55
CA MET A 1 -31.01 -6.65 20.59
C MET A 1 -29.98 -5.87 21.38
N SER A 2 -28.72 -6.27 21.35
CA SER A 2 -27.64 -5.49 22.00
C SER A 2 -27.49 -4.14 21.28
N SER A 3 -27.16 -3.06 21.99
CA SER A 3 -26.95 -1.74 21.41
C SER A 3 -25.94 -1.78 20.24
N VAL A 4 -24.95 -2.67 20.33
CA VAL A 4 -23.96 -2.89 19.26
C VAL A 4 -24.60 -3.51 18.01
N THR A 5 -25.40 -4.56 18.18
CA THR A 5 -26.11 -5.20 17.04
C THR A 5 -27.08 -4.24 16.36
N PHE A 6 -27.71 -3.35 17.14
CA PHE A 6 -28.58 -2.31 16.63
C PHE A 6 -27.81 -1.29 15.76
N LEU A 7 -26.63 -0.84 16.21
CA LEU A 7 -25.81 0.11 15.45
C LEU A 7 -25.35 -0.44 14.10
N PHE A 8 -24.89 -1.70 14.04
CA PHE A 8 -24.49 -2.31 12.77
C PHE A 8 -25.64 -2.37 11.76
N ILE A 9 -26.82 -2.77 12.21
CA ILE A 9 -28.01 -2.84 11.36
C ILE A 9 -28.40 -1.44 10.89
N LEU A 10 -28.44 -0.47 11.80
CA LEU A 10 -28.84 0.90 11.51
C LEU A 10 -27.91 1.57 10.48
N VAL A 11 -26.59 1.43 10.63
CA VAL A 11 -25.62 2.00 9.67
C VAL A 11 -25.80 1.40 8.28
N SER A 12 -25.97 0.08 8.20
CA SER A 12 -26.17 -0.60 6.91
C SER A 12 -27.48 -0.18 6.24
N VAL A 13 -28.56 -0.02 7.01
CA VAL A 13 -29.87 0.44 6.51
C VAL A 13 -29.79 1.88 6.00
N ILE A 14 -29.12 2.78 6.73
CA ILE A 14 -28.97 4.18 6.31
C ILE A 14 -28.15 4.28 5.02
N ALA A 15 -27.08 3.48 4.86
CA ALA A 15 -26.28 3.46 3.64
C ALA A 15 -27.12 3.03 2.43
N ILE A 16 -27.92 1.97 2.57
CA ILE A 16 -28.83 1.50 1.51
C ILE A 16 -29.93 2.52 1.23
N LEU A 17 -30.48 3.15 2.27
CA LEU A 17 -31.50 4.19 2.14
C LEU A 17 -30.99 5.37 1.31
N PHE A 18 -29.79 5.89 1.60
CA PHE A 18 -29.22 6.99 0.81
C PHE A 18 -28.90 6.59 -0.62
N LEU A 19 -28.43 5.36 -0.85
CA LEU A 19 -28.24 4.86 -2.21
C LEU A 19 -29.57 4.77 -2.97
N ALA A 20 -30.63 4.25 -2.34
CA ALA A 20 -31.96 4.14 -2.93
C ALA A 20 -32.57 5.52 -3.23
N LEU A 21 -32.42 6.48 -2.30
CA LEU A 21 -32.85 7.86 -2.51
C LEU A 21 -32.11 8.50 -3.69
N ASN A 22 -30.79 8.31 -3.79
CA ASN A 22 -30.03 8.80 -4.95
C ASN A 22 -30.54 8.17 -6.24
N PHE A 23 -30.77 6.86 -6.26
CA PHE A 23 -31.26 6.16 -7.45
C PHE A 23 -32.65 6.64 -7.91
N ILE A 24 -33.55 6.97 -6.97
CA ILE A 24 -34.92 7.44 -7.28
C ILE A 24 -34.94 8.90 -7.71
N PHE A 25 -34.17 9.77 -7.04
CA PHE A 25 -34.24 11.22 -7.26
C PHE A 25 -33.20 11.76 -8.25
N ALA A 26 -32.11 11.05 -8.53
CA ALA A 26 -31.06 11.55 -9.42
C ALA A 26 -31.48 11.49 -10.90
N PRO A 27 -31.18 12.54 -11.70
CA PRO A 27 -31.44 12.52 -13.13
C PRO A 27 -30.54 11.50 -13.83
N HIS A 28 -31.16 10.48 -14.43
CA HIS A 28 -30.46 9.45 -15.18
C HIS A 28 -30.44 9.78 -16.68
N ASN A 29 -29.40 10.46 -17.16
CA ASN A 29 -29.14 10.70 -18.59
C ASN A 29 -27.96 9.84 -19.09
N PRO A 30 -28.23 8.62 -19.62
CA PRO A 30 -27.23 7.74 -20.21
C PRO A 30 -26.83 8.19 -21.63
N TYR A 31 -25.54 8.43 -21.87
CA TYR A 31 -24.99 8.64 -23.21
C TYR A 31 -23.70 7.84 -23.39
N GLN A 32 -23.37 7.48 -24.62
CA GLN A 32 -22.26 6.56 -24.93
C GLN A 32 -20.92 7.03 -24.33
N GLU A 33 -20.61 8.32 -24.46
CA GLU A 33 -19.38 8.90 -23.89
C GLU A 33 -19.39 9.03 -22.35
N LYS A 34 -20.56 8.90 -21.70
CA LYS A 34 -20.64 8.87 -20.23
C LYS A 34 -20.22 7.52 -19.67
N TYR A 35 -20.45 6.47 -20.46
CA TYR A 35 -20.15 5.09 -20.10
C TYR A 35 -18.77 4.64 -20.58
N SER A 36 -18.13 5.39 -21.48
CA SER A 36 -16.73 5.17 -21.85
C SER A 36 -15.80 5.68 -20.74
N ILE A 37 -14.61 5.09 -20.67
CA ILE A 37 -13.56 5.53 -19.75
C ILE A 37 -13.07 6.88 -20.25
N PHE A 38 -12.90 7.84 -19.32
CA PHE A 38 -12.32 9.13 -19.68
C PHE A 38 -10.88 8.94 -20.15
N GLU A 39 -10.64 9.24 -21.41
CA GLU A 39 -9.32 9.32 -21.99
C GLU A 39 -9.23 10.65 -22.73
N CYS A 40 -8.09 11.35 -22.61
CA CYS A 40 -7.90 12.70 -23.14
C CYS A 40 -7.87 12.75 -24.69
N GLY A 41 -8.93 12.29 -25.36
CA GLY A 41 -9.11 12.25 -26.81
C GLY A 41 -8.53 11.03 -27.52
N PHE A 42 -7.93 10.07 -26.79
CA PHE A 42 -7.37 8.84 -27.36
C PHE A 42 -8.20 7.63 -26.94
N HIS A 43 -8.18 6.57 -27.74
CA HIS A 43 -8.86 5.32 -27.44
C HIS A 43 -7.93 4.41 -26.63
N SER A 44 -8.48 3.67 -25.67
CA SER A 44 -7.75 2.73 -24.84
C SER A 44 -6.98 1.78 -25.72
N PHE A 45 -5.70 1.59 -25.44
CA PHE A 45 -4.86 0.66 -26.18
C PHE A 45 -5.50 -0.74 -26.18
N LEU A 46 -6.14 -1.10 -27.29
CA LEU A 46 -6.77 -2.40 -27.52
C LEU A 46 -5.67 -3.46 -27.55
N GLY A 47 -5.45 -4.16 -26.44
CA GLY A 47 -4.55 -5.32 -26.38
C GLY A 47 -3.58 -5.39 -25.19
N GLN A 48 -3.48 -4.36 -24.35
CA GLN A 48 -2.56 -4.35 -23.19
C GLN A 48 -3.26 -3.83 -21.92
N ASN A 49 -3.98 -4.70 -21.21
CA ASN A 49 -4.61 -4.37 -19.91
C ASN A 49 -3.64 -4.48 -18.70
N ARG A 50 -2.35 -4.75 -18.96
CA ARG A 50 -1.32 -4.86 -17.93
C ARG A 50 -0.31 -3.75 -18.14
N ALA A 51 -0.26 -2.82 -17.20
CA ALA A 51 0.79 -1.82 -17.15
C ALA A 51 2.07 -2.45 -16.58
N GLN A 52 3.24 -2.03 -17.08
CA GLN A 52 4.52 -2.39 -16.48
C GLN A 52 4.66 -1.68 -15.13
N PHE A 53 4.57 -2.43 -14.03
CA PHE A 53 4.81 -1.94 -12.68
C PHE A 53 6.19 -2.38 -12.18
N GLY A 54 6.79 -1.57 -11.30
CA GLY A 54 8.06 -1.91 -10.69
C GLY A 54 7.89 -2.98 -9.61
N VAL A 55 8.82 -3.95 -9.54
CA VAL A 55 8.85 -5.00 -8.50
C VAL A 55 8.89 -4.43 -7.07
N LYS A 56 9.35 -3.20 -6.91
CA LYS A 56 9.45 -2.51 -5.61
C LYS A 56 8.11 -2.41 -4.88
N PHE A 57 7.00 -2.20 -5.59
CA PHE A 57 5.66 -2.16 -4.98
C PHE A 57 5.26 -3.51 -4.36
N PHE A 58 5.71 -4.61 -4.96
CA PHE A 58 5.49 -5.95 -4.41
C PHE A 58 6.34 -6.19 -3.15
N ILE A 59 7.59 -5.70 -3.13
CA ILE A 59 8.46 -5.78 -1.93
C ILE A 59 7.83 -5.02 -0.77
N PHE A 60 7.26 -3.84 -1.00
CA PHE A 60 6.51 -3.10 0.01
C PHE A 60 5.35 -3.92 0.60
N ALA A 61 4.57 -4.59 -0.25
CA ALA A 61 3.46 -5.43 0.20
C ALA A 61 3.92 -6.64 1.03
N LEU A 62 5.03 -7.27 0.65
CA LEU A 62 5.61 -8.37 1.42
C LEU A 62 6.12 -7.94 2.80
N VAL A 63 6.83 -6.80 2.87
CA VAL A 63 7.32 -6.27 4.14
C VAL A 63 6.16 -5.87 5.04
N TYR A 64 5.11 -5.26 4.49
CA TYR A 64 3.88 -4.96 5.23
C TYR A 64 3.22 -6.21 5.80
N LEU A 65 3.08 -7.28 4.99
CA LEU A 65 2.50 -8.54 5.43
C LEU A 65 3.29 -9.15 6.60
N LEU A 66 4.62 -9.09 6.55
CA LEU A 66 5.49 -9.62 7.60
C LEU A 66 5.32 -8.82 8.91
N LEU A 67 5.30 -7.49 8.82
CA LEU A 67 5.10 -6.59 9.98
C LEU A 67 3.68 -6.73 10.57
N ASP A 68 2.67 -6.99 9.75
CA ASP A 68 1.30 -7.24 10.22
C ASP A 68 1.22 -8.57 10.99
N LEU A 69 1.89 -9.61 10.49
CA LEU A 69 2.01 -10.90 11.17
C LEU A 69 2.73 -10.78 12.52
N GLU A 70 3.75 -9.92 12.61
CA GLU A 70 4.42 -9.63 13.89
C GLU A 70 3.43 -9.14 14.95
N ILE A 71 2.60 -8.15 14.62
CA ILE A 71 1.61 -7.57 15.54
C ILE A 71 0.57 -8.63 15.94
N LEU A 72 0.14 -9.46 14.98
CA LEU A 72 -0.79 -10.56 15.23
C LEU A 72 -0.24 -11.55 16.27
N VAL A 73 1.06 -11.86 16.22
CA VAL A 73 1.73 -12.76 17.18
C VAL A 73 1.94 -12.10 18.54
N ILE A 74 2.21 -10.79 18.58
CA ILE A 74 2.41 -10.05 19.84
C ILE A 74 1.09 -9.82 20.59
N TYR A 75 -0.02 -9.66 19.87
CA TYR A 75 -1.34 -9.38 20.45
C TYR A 75 -1.78 -10.37 21.56
N PRO A 76 -1.78 -11.70 21.36
CA PRO A 76 -2.16 -12.63 22.43
C PRO A 76 -1.20 -12.60 23.63
N PHE A 77 0.08 -12.33 23.42
CA PHE A 77 1.02 -12.11 24.53
C PHE A 77 0.64 -10.86 25.33
N GLY A 78 0.26 -9.78 24.67
CA GLY A 78 -0.25 -8.57 25.33
C GLY A 78 -1.49 -8.83 26.19
N LEU A 79 -2.38 -9.71 25.73
CA LEU A 79 -3.58 -10.11 26.49
C LEU A 79 -3.28 -11.03 27.68
N SER A 80 -2.27 -11.90 27.57
CA SER A 80 -1.90 -12.90 28.60
C SER A 80 -0.62 -12.55 29.37
N GLY A 81 -0.21 -11.26 29.34
CA GLY A 81 1.08 -10.82 29.89
C GLY A 81 1.25 -11.09 31.39
N TYR A 82 0.16 -11.14 32.15
CA TYR A 82 0.19 -11.46 33.58
C TYR A 82 0.55 -12.92 33.85
N GLU A 83 0.06 -13.86 33.04
CA GLU A 83 0.34 -15.30 33.23
C GLU A 83 1.72 -15.71 32.70
N ASN A 84 2.16 -15.09 31.60
CA ASN A 84 3.43 -15.42 30.96
C ASN A 84 4.66 -14.85 31.68
N GLY A 85 4.46 -13.84 32.55
CA GLY A 85 5.50 -13.23 33.36
C GLY A 85 6.72 -12.75 32.57
N VAL A 86 7.90 -12.78 33.22
CA VAL A 86 9.17 -12.33 32.62
C VAL A 86 9.65 -13.26 31.51
N TYR A 87 9.30 -14.55 31.58
CA TYR A 87 9.71 -15.55 30.60
C TYR A 87 9.11 -15.27 29.21
N GLY A 88 7.80 -15.03 29.14
CA GLY A 88 7.16 -14.68 27.86
C GLY A 88 7.64 -13.35 27.30
N LEU A 89 7.95 -12.39 28.18
CA LEU A 89 8.51 -11.10 27.77
C LEU A 89 9.85 -11.26 27.05
N ILE A 90 10.75 -12.11 27.56
CA ILE A 90 12.05 -12.37 26.92
C ILE A 90 11.85 -12.99 25.53
N ILE A 91 10.93 -13.94 25.39
CA ILE A 91 10.64 -14.58 24.09
C ILE A 91 10.13 -13.55 23.08
N VAL A 92 9.19 -12.69 23.48
CA VAL A 92 8.63 -11.66 22.61
C VAL A 92 9.66 -10.60 22.24
N LEU A 93 10.54 -10.20 23.16
CA LEU A 93 11.64 -9.29 22.86
C LEU A 93 12.63 -9.88 21.83
N ILE A 94 12.96 -11.17 21.95
CA ILE A 94 13.82 -11.85 20.99
C ILE A 94 13.13 -11.91 19.62
N PHE A 95 11.84 -12.24 19.58
CA PHE A 95 11.05 -12.30 18.35
C PHE A 95 11.00 -10.93 17.62
N ILE A 96 10.66 -9.86 18.33
CA ILE A 96 10.66 -8.48 17.80
C ILE A 96 12.07 -8.11 17.30
N GLY A 97 13.10 -8.46 18.07
CA GLY A 97 14.49 -8.18 17.70
C GLY A 97 14.90 -8.82 16.37
N ILE A 98 14.53 -10.08 16.13
CA ILE A 98 14.83 -10.80 14.89
C ILE A 98 14.12 -10.16 13.70
N ILE A 99 12.82 -9.85 13.83
CA ILE A 99 12.03 -9.25 12.74
C ILE A 99 12.53 -7.83 12.44
N THR A 100 12.77 -7.02 13.48
CA THR A 100 13.32 -5.67 13.35
C THR A 100 14.68 -5.69 12.65
N ALA A 101 15.56 -6.65 12.98
CA ALA A 101 16.84 -6.80 12.31
C ALA A 101 16.69 -7.11 10.81
N GLY A 102 15.73 -7.98 10.45
CA GLY A 102 15.38 -8.25 9.05
C GLY A 102 14.86 -7.00 8.31
N PHE A 103 14.03 -6.20 8.97
CA PHE A 103 13.53 -4.95 8.42
C PHE A 103 14.64 -3.90 8.19
N VAL A 104 15.56 -3.76 9.16
CA VAL A 104 16.73 -2.87 9.04
C VAL A 104 17.64 -3.31 7.88
N PHE A 105 17.82 -4.61 7.68
CA PHE A 105 18.59 -5.15 6.55
C PHE A 105 17.98 -4.76 5.19
N GLU A 106 16.65 -4.89 5.05
CA GLU A 106 15.93 -4.49 3.82
C GLU A 106 16.02 -2.98 3.55
N LEU A 107 15.98 -2.15 4.60
CA LEU A 107 16.20 -0.71 4.50
C LEU A 107 17.62 -0.40 3.98
N GLY A 108 18.64 -1.07 4.52
CA GLY A 108 20.03 -0.91 4.09
C GLY A 108 20.25 -1.26 2.61
N LYS A 109 19.48 -2.22 2.08
CA LYS A 109 19.50 -2.59 0.65
C LYS A 109 18.74 -1.61 -0.25
N ASN A 110 18.15 -0.55 0.30
CA ASN A 110 17.33 0.42 -0.43
C ASN A 110 16.18 -0.23 -1.23
N ALA A 111 15.68 -1.39 -0.79
CA ALA A 111 14.64 -2.14 -1.51
C ALA A 111 13.32 -1.34 -1.60
N LEU A 112 13.11 -0.45 -0.63
CA LEU A 112 11.94 0.42 -0.49
C LEU A 112 12.10 1.77 -1.22
N LYS A 113 13.25 2.06 -1.82
CA LYS A 113 13.45 3.33 -2.53
C LYS A 113 12.77 3.30 -3.89
N ILE A 114 11.77 4.16 -4.12
CA ILE A 114 11.14 4.30 -5.43
C ILE A 114 12.02 5.19 -6.32
N ASP A 115 12.67 4.60 -7.32
CA ASP A 115 13.48 5.35 -8.28
C ASP A 115 12.63 5.74 -9.49
N SER A 116 12.65 7.01 -9.86
CA SER A 116 12.06 7.48 -11.11
C SER A 116 13.07 7.33 -12.26
N ARG A 117 12.60 6.94 -13.45
CA ARG A 117 13.46 6.90 -14.66
C ARG A 117 14.07 8.27 -15.00
N GLN A 118 13.39 9.35 -14.62
CA GLN A 118 13.93 10.71 -14.74
C GLN A 118 15.14 10.95 -13.83
N SER A 119 15.11 10.46 -12.58
CA SER A 119 16.23 10.57 -11.65
C SER A 119 17.49 9.87 -12.19
N TYR A 120 17.33 8.69 -12.78
CA TYR A 120 18.42 7.96 -13.42
C TYR A 120 19.04 8.72 -14.61
N ASN A 121 18.19 9.23 -15.51
CA ASN A 121 18.66 9.98 -16.68
C ASN A 121 19.37 11.29 -16.30
N TYR A 122 18.92 11.98 -15.26
CA TYR A 122 19.55 13.22 -14.80
C TYR A 122 20.93 12.96 -14.19
N PHE A 123 21.06 11.93 -13.36
CA PHE A 123 22.34 11.52 -12.77
C PHE A 123 23.35 11.10 -13.85
N HIS A 124 22.92 10.31 -14.84
CA HIS A 124 23.78 9.89 -15.94
C HIS A 124 24.21 11.07 -16.83
N LYS A 125 23.29 11.98 -17.16
CA LYS A 125 23.60 13.19 -17.95
C LYS A 125 24.60 14.09 -17.23
N SER A 126 24.42 14.31 -15.93
CA SER A 126 25.34 15.08 -15.09
C SER A 126 26.73 14.45 -15.04
N LYS A 127 26.83 13.13 -14.78
CA LYS A 127 28.11 12.40 -14.80
C LYS A 127 28.81 12.49 -16.16
N ARG A 128 28.07 12.33 -17.26
CA ARG A 128 28.61 12.45 -18.61
C ARG A 128 29.17 13.85 -18.86
N PHE A 129 28.45 14.88 -18.41
CA PHE A 129 28.88 16.27 -18.55
C PHE A 129 30.18 16.56 -17.77
N ILE A 130 30.26 16.08 -16.52
CA ILE A 130 31.47 16.19 -15.69
C ILE A 130 32.65 15.47 -16.34
N ASN A 131 32.45 14.25 -16.83
CA ASN A 131 33.51 13.50 -17.49
C ASN A 131 34.01 14.22 -18.75
N THR A 132 33.12 14.75 -19.59
CA THR A 132 33.54 15.56 -20.76
C THR A 132 34.27 16.85 -20.38
N PHE A 133 33.98 17.42 -19.21
CA PHE A 133 34.67 18.60 -18.69
C PHE A 133 36.07 18.27 -18.13
N ILE A 134 36.24 17.08 -17.54
CA ILE A 134 37.52 16.60 -17.04
C ILE A 134 38.42 16.17 -18.21
N GLU A 135 37.86 15.55 -19.24
CA GLU A 135 38.60 15.03 -20.40
C GLU A 135 39.05 16.14 -21.39
N ASN A 136 38.41 17.32 -21.35
CA ASN A 136 38.80 18.49 -22.15
C ASN A 136 39.72 19.49 -21.41
N LYS A 137 40.25 19.11 -20.24
CA LYS A 137 41.21 19.92 -19.46
C LYS A 137 42.54 19.18 -19.33
#